data_AF-A0A833HND0-F1
#
_entry.id   AF-A0A833HND0-F1
#
_cell.length_a   1.000
_cell.length_b   1.000
_cell.length_c   1.000
_cell.angle_alpha   90.00
_cell.angle_beta   90.00
_cell.angle_gamma   90.00
#
_symmetry.space_group_name_H-M   'P 1'
#
loop_
_entity.id
_entity.type
_entity.pdbx_description
1 polymer ?
#
loop_
_entity_poly.entity_id
_entity_poly.type
_entity_poly.pdbx_seq_one_letter_code
_entity_poly.pdbx_strand_id
1 'polypeptide(L)'
;MKRLILTSTGFDNKDIEKKFLELVGLPSEEIKVIFVPTAAITEEQKEIIPLCKKDLLNAGVSEENIIAYDLDRIITAEEISNWGLLIYQ
;
A
#
# COMPACT_ATOMS: atom_id res chain seq x y z
N MET A 1 18.53 -1.67 4.72
CA MET A 1 18.62 -1.14 3.34
C MET A 1 17.27 -0.52 3.00
N LYS A 2 17.22 0.69 2.44
CA LYS A 2 15.95 1.34 2.05
C LYS A 2 15.59 0.89 0.64
N ARG A 3 14.33 0.51 0.41
CA ARG A 3 13.81 0.08 -0.89
C ARG A 3 12.68 1.03 -1.29
N LEU A 4 12.67 1.49 -2.53
CA LEU A 4 11.70 2.46 -3.04
C LEU A 4 11.27 2.06 -4.44
N ILE A 5 9.96 2.09 -4.68
CA ILE A 5 9.36 1.96 -6.00
C ILE A 5 8.59 3.25 -6.26
N LEU A 6 8.83 3.86 -7.41
CA LEU A 6 8.06 4.98 -7.92
C LEU A 6 7.37 4.51 -9.19
N THR A 7 6.05 4.67 -9.24
CA THR A 7 5.22 4.21 -10.36
C THR A 7 4.16 5.26 -10.66
N SER A 8 3.77 5.36 -11.93
CA SER A 8 2.66 6.19 -12.40
C SER A 8 1.34 5.43 -12.52
N THR A 9 1.34 4.14 -12.17
CA THR A 9 0.22 3.18 -12.24
C THR A 9 0.24 2.29 -10.98
N GLY A 10 -0.93 1.76 -10.61
CA GLY A 10 -1.07 0.83 -9.49
C GLY A 10 -0.66 -0.60 -9.85
N PHE A 11 -1.34 -1.57 -9.22
CA PHE A 11 -1.09 -2.99 -9.51
C PHE A 11 -2.03 -3.53 -10.61
N ASP A 12 -2.82 -2.65 -11.22
CA ASP A 12 -3.45 -2.90 -12.51
C ASP A 12 -2.43 -3.36 -13.55
N ASN A 13 -1.19 -2.85 -13.45
CA ASN A 13 -0.03 -3.42 -14.12
C ASN A 13 0.61 -4.56 -13.32
N LYS A 14 0.44 -5.81 -13.80
CA LYS A 14 0.99 -7.01 -13.16
C LYS A 14 2.53 -7.08 -13.12
N ASP A 15 3.23 -6.37 -14.01
CA ASP A 15 4.68 -6.27 -13.92
C ASP A 15 5.11 -5.42 -12.72
N ILE A 16 4.34 -4.38 -12.38
CA ILE A 16 4.56 -3.54 -11.18
C ILE A 16 4.26 -4.35 -9.92
N GLU A 17 3.14 -5.08 -9.88
CA GLU A 17 2.80 -5.98 -8.77
C GLU A 17 3.92 -7.00 -8.50
N LYS A 18 4.41 -7.66 -9.56
CA LYS A 18 5.50 -8.64 -9.44
C LYS A 18 6.78 -7.98 -8.93
N LYS A 19 7.16 -6.83 -9.46
CA LYS A 19 8.36 -6.08 -9.00
C LYS A 19 8.22 -5.62 -7.56
N PHE A 20 7.02 -5.23 -7.16
CA PHE A 20 6.70 -4.89 -5.78
C PHE A 20 6.93 -6.08 -4.83
N LEU A 21 6.38 -7.26 -5.15
CA LEU A 21 6.55 -8.47 -4.34
C LEU A 21 8.02 -8.91 -4.29
N GLU A 22 8.73 -8.91 -5.42
CA GLU A 22 10.17 -9.18 -5.50
C GLU A 22 10.98 -8.24 -4.62
N LEU A 23 10.63 -6.95 -4.61
CA LEU A 23 11.32 -5.93 -3.83
C LEU A 23 11.03 -6.05 -2.34
N VAL A 24 9.80 -6.39 -1.93
CA VAL A 24 9.46 -6.63 -0.52
C VAL A 24 10.18 -7.88 0.00
N GLY A 25 10.23 -8.95 -0.80
CA GLY A 25 10.98 -10.17 -0.50
C GLY A 25 10.44 -10.94 0.71
N LEU A 26 9.17 -10.75 1.04
CA LEU A 26 8.44 -11.49 2.07
C LEU A 26 7.30 -12.28 1.40
N PRO A 27 6.82 -13.37 2.02
CA PRO A 27 5.54 -13.97 1.65
C PRO A 27 4.44 -12.90 1.66
N SER A 28 3.57 -12.90 0.66
CA SER A 28 2.55 -11.84 0.48
C SER A 28 1.64 -11.68 1.71
N GLU A 29 1.31 -12.79 2.36
CA GLU A 29 0.50 -12.88 3.57
C GLU A 29 1.14 -12.24 4.81
N GLU A 30 2.47 -12.10 4.84
CA GLU A 30 3.22 -11.46 5.93
C GLU A 30 3.44 -9.95 5.70
N ILE A 31 3.08 -9.43 4.52
CA ILE A 31 3.29 -8.02 4.17
C ILE A 31 2.32 -7.15 4.95
N LYS A 32 2.86 -6.27 5.80
CA LYS A 32 2.10 -5.24 6.53
C LYS A 32 2.18 -3.89 5.81
N VAL A 33 1.04 -3.39 5.35
CA VAL A 33 0.89 -2.19 4.52
C VAL A 33 0.16 -1.07 5.26
N ILE A 34 0.77 0.11 5.30
CA ILE A 34 0.07 1.37 5.53
C ILE A 34 -0.29 1.95 4.16
N PHE A 35 -1.58 2.06 3.89
CA PHE A 35 -2.13 2.69 2.69
C PHE A 35 -2.55 4.13 3.01
N VAL A 36 -1.99 5.09 2.29
CA VAL A 36 -2.21 6.53 2.51
C VAL A 36 -2.98 7.10 1.31
N PRO A 37 -4.33 7.18 1.37
CA PRO A 37 -5.18 7.64 0.26
C PRO A 37 -5.27 9.15 0.13
N THR A 38 -4.57 9.92 0.97
CA THR A 38 -4.77 11.37 1.10
C THR A 38 -4.47 12.15 -0.19
N ALA A 39 -3.79 11.55 -1.18
CA ALA A 39 -3.59 12.18 -2.49
C ALA A 39 -4.87 12.22 -3.35
N ALA A 40 -5.86 11.37 -3.06
CA ALA A 40 -7.14 11.33 -3.74
C ALA A 40 -8.07 12.46 -3.22
N ILE A 41 -8.01 13.61 -3.87
CA ILE A 41 -8.74 14.83 -3.46
C ILE A 41 -10.12 14.90 -4.12
N THR A 42 -10.23 14.49 -5.39
CA THR A 42 -11.49 14.52 -6.14
C THR A 42 -12.33 13.26 -5.90
N GLU A 43 -13.64 13.35 -6.13
CA GLU A 43 -14.54 12.18 -5.99
C GLU A 43 -14.14 11.04 -6.95
N GLU A 44 -13.73 11.37 -8.18
CA GLU A 44 -13.21 10.40 -9.14
C GLU A 44 -11.94 9.69 -8.65
N GLN A 45 -11.02 10.41 -7.99
CA GLN A 45 -9.83 9.80 -7.40
C GLN A 45 -10.18 8.92 -6.19
N LYS A 46 -11.18 9.30 -5.40
CA LYS A 46 -11.65 8.51 -4.26
C LYS A 46 -12.31 7.21 -4.70
N GLU A 47 -12.96 7.17 -5.86
CA GLU A 47 -13.50 5.94 -6.44
C GLU A 47 -12.41 4.90 -6.75
N ILE A 48 -11.15 5.31 -6.89
CA ILE A 48 -10.01 4.43 -7.14
C ILE A 48 -9.49 3.78 -5.84
N ILE A 49 -9.73 4.37 -4.67
CA ILE A 49 -9.25 3.86 -3.38
C ILE A 49 -9.65 2.39 -3.13
N PRO A 50 -10.94 1.99 -3.31
CA PRO A 50 -11.32 0.58 -3.19
C PRO A 50 -10.61 -0.34 -4.18
N LEU A 51 -10.29 0.15 -5.38
CA LEU A 51 -9.54 -0.61 -6.38
C LEU A 51 -8.09 -0.82 -5.93
N CYS A 52 -7.42 0.21 -5.41
CA CYS A 52 -6.08 0.09 -4.85
C CYS A 52 -6.01 -0.90 -3.68
N LYS A 53 -7.03 -0.91 -2.81
CA LYS A 53 -7.12 -1.91 -1.73
C LYS A 53 -7.32 -3.31 -2.30
N LYS A 54 -8.20 -3.47 -3.29
CA LYS A 54 -8.47 -4.75 -3.95
C LYS A 54 -7.22 -5.32 -4.62
N ASP A 55 -6.41 -4.44 -5.21
CA ASP A 55 -5.13 -4.79 -5.82
C ASP A 55 -4.15 -5.42 -4.83
N LEU A 56 -4.06 -4.88 -3.60
CA LEU A 56 -3.24 -5.46 -2.53
C LEU A 56 -3.75 -6.84 -2.11
N LEU A 57 -5.08 -6.99 -1.99
CA LEU A 57 -5.70 -8.28 -1.68
C LEU A 57 -5.44 -9.31 -2.79
N ASN A 58 -5.54 -8.90 -4.05
CA ASN A 58 -5.25 -9.75 -5.21
C ASN A 58 -3.77 -10.16 -5.28
N ALA A 59 -2.86 -9.29 -4.82
CA ALA A 59 -1.43 -9.59 -4.68
C ALA A 59 -1.13 -10.54 -3.51
N GLY A 60 -2.15 -10.97 -2.76
CA GLY A 60 -2.04 -11.94 -1.67
C GLY A 60 -1.71 -11.32 -0.31
N VAL A 61 -1.87 -9.99 -0.15
CA VAL A 61 -1.75 -9.33 1.15
C VAL A 61 -3.01 -9.56 1.96
N SER A 62 -2.87 -10.01 3.20
CA SER A 62 -4.02 -10.25 4.08
C SER A 62 -4.71 -8.94 4.48
N GLU A 63 -6.04 -8.94 4.58
CA GLU A 63 -6.81 -7.73 4.88
C GLU A 63 -6.47 -7.15 6.26
N GLU A 64 -6.21 -8.01 7.25
CA GLU A 64 -5.75 -7.62 8.59
C GLU A 64 -4.38 -6.94 8.62
N ASN A 65 -3.61 -7.09 7.54
CA ASN A 65 -2.29 -6.49 7.34
C ASN A 65 -2.35 -5.24 6.43
N ILE A 66 -3.54 -4.68 6.21
CA ILE A 66 -3.72 -3.42 5.48
C ILE A 66 -4.46 -2.42 6.38
N ILE A 67 -3.83 -1.29 6.65
CA ILE A 67 -4.51 -0.16 7.28
C ILE A 67 -4.57 1.03 6.34
N ALA A 68 -5.73 1.68 6.26
CA ALA A 68 -5.85 2.99 5.65
C ALA A 68 -5.50 4.05 6.70
N TYR A 69 -4.67 5.02 6.31
CA TYR A 69 -4.25 6.11 7.17
C TYR A 69 -4.38 7.43 6.44
N ASP A 70 -5.40 8.20 6.83
CA ASP A 70 -5.85 9.41 6.10
C ASP A 70 -5.03 10.67 6.42
N LEU A 71 -3.94 10.56 7.19
CA LEU A 71 -3.13 11.67 7.71
C LEU A 71 -3.94 12.68 8.58
N ASP A 72 -5.05 12.24 9.16
CA ASP A 72 -5.94 13.02 10.02
C ASP A 72 -5.42 13.19 11.46
N ARG A 73 -4.45 12.36 11.85
CA ARG A 73 -3.74 12.41 13.14
C ARG A 73 -2.25 12.17 12.94
N ILE A 74 -1.43 12.43 13.95
CA ILE A 74 0.00 12.06 13.94
C ILE A 74 0.15 10.56 14.22
N ILE A 75 0.93 9.86 13.40
CA ILE A 75 1.37 8.47 13.65
C ILE A 75 2.64 8.48 14.51
N THR A 76 2.67 7.64 15.54
CA THR A 76 3.85 7.54 16.42
C THR A 76 4.94 6.67 15.79
N ALA A 77 6.18 6.87 16.23
CA ALA A 77 7.29 6.02 15.80
C ALA A 77 7.09 4.54 16.18
N GLU A 78 6.44 4.28 17.32
CA GLU A 78 6.10 2.93 17.76
C GLU A 78 5.05 2.30 16.83
N GLU A 79 4.00 3.06 16.49
CA GLU A 79 2.96 2.58 15.60
C GLU A 79 3.52 2.25 14.22
N ILE A 80 4.26 3.17 13.59
CA ILE A 80 4.84 2.94 12.26
C ILE A 80 5.89 1.83 12.23
N SER A 81 6.58 1.56 13.35
CA SER A 81 7.61 0.51 13.43
C SER A 81 7.04 -0.91 13.29
N ASN A 82 5.74 -1.09 13.55
CA ASN A 82 5.05 -2.36 13.38
C ASN A 82 4.71 -2.67 11.91
N TRP A 83 4.93 -1.70 11.01
CA TRP A 83 4.60 -1.80 9.60
C TRP A 83 5.87 -1.90 8.74
N GLY A 84 5.83 -2.76 7.74
CA GLY A 84 6.99 -3.02 6.87
C GLY A 84 7.00 -2.18 5.59
N LEU A 85 5.87 -1.56 5.25
CA LEU A 85 5.65 -0.95 3.95
C LEU A 85 4.63 0.19 4.03
N LEU A 86 4.91 1.26 3.30
CA LEU A 86 4.01 2.40 3.11
C LEU A 86 3.74 2.59 1.62
N ILE A 87 2.46 2.64 1.25
CA ILE A 87 1.98 2.91 -0.10
C ILE A 87 1.22 4.23 -0.07
N TYR A 88 1.60 5.13 -0.97
CA TYR A 88 0.98 6.44 -1.15
C TYR A 88 0.36 6.48 -2.54
N GLN A 89 -0.97 6.63 -2.60
CA GLN A 89 -1.77 6.62 -3.84
C GLN A 89 -2.81 7.73 -3.80
#